data_AF-D8J3M3-F1
#
_entry.id   AF-D8J3M3-F1
#
_cell.length_a   1.000
_cell.length_b   1.000
_cell.length_c   1.000
_cell.angle_alpha   90.00
_cell.angle_beta   90.00
_cell.angle_gamma   90.00
#
_symmetry.space_group_name_H-M   'P 1'
#
loop_
_entity.id
_entity.type
_entity.pdbx_description
1 polymer ?
#
loop_
_entity_poly.entity_id
_entity_poly.type
_entity_poly.pdbx_seq_one_letter_code
_entity_poly.pdbx_strand_id
1 'polypeptide(L)' 'MSTLDTFEDAGERDRTVLASGTSCTDQLDALLERKPHHPIELIAPDLK' A
#
# COMPACT_ATOMS: atom_id res chain seq x y z
N MET A 1 23.43 -2.83 -3.76
CA MET A 1 22.08 -3.32 -3.44
C MET A 1 21.14 -2.66 -4.43
N SER A 2 20.69 -3.41 -5.45
CA SER A 2 19.87 -2.87 -6.54
C SER A 2 18.41 -2.89 -6.12
N THR A 3 17.74 -1.73 -6.14
CA THR A 3 16.35 -1.55 -5.67
C THR A 3 15.31 -2.30 -6.50
N LEU A 4 15.69 -2.83 -7.67
CA LEU A 4 14.78 -3.56 -8.56
C LEU A 4 14.39 -4.93 -8.02
N ASP A 5 15.29 -5.63 -7.32
CA ASP A 5 15.05 -6.98 -6.80
C ASP A 5 13.96 -7.02 -5.72
N THR A 6 13.78 -5.91 -4.98
CA THR A 6 12.83 -5.82 -3.86
C THR A 6 11.37 -5.83 -4.29
N PHE A 7 11.04 -5.46 -5.52
CA PHE A 7 9.64 -5.32 -5.98
C PHE A 7 9.15 -6.47 -6.87
N GLU A 8 10.06 -7.34 -7.30
CA GLU A 8 9.75 -8.43 -8.23
C GLU A 8 9.50 -9.77 -7.55
N ASP A 9 9.74 -9.87 -6.23
CA ASP A 9 9.44 -11.09 -5.48
C ASP A 9 7.92 -11.36 -5.46
N ALA A 10 7.55 -12.62 -5.71
CA ALA A 10 6.15 -13.01 -5.79
C ALA A 10 5.41 -12.83 -4.45
N GLY A 11 6.12 -12.92 -3.32
CA GLY A 11 5.58 -12.64 -2.00
C GLY A 11 5.22 -11.17 -1.77
N GLU A 12 5.86 -10.25 -2.48
CA GLU A 12 5.65 -8.80 -2.36
C GLU A 12 4.28 -8.38 -2.90
N ARG A 13 3.79 -9.08 -3.93
CA ARG A 13 2.53 -8.80 -4.62
C ARG A 13 1.30 -9.04 -3.75
N ASP A 14 1.36 -10.00 -2.83
CA ASP A 14 0.20 -10.38 -2.00
C ASP A 14 0.03 -9.51 -0.74
N ARG A 15 0.97 -8.57 -0.50
CA ARG A 15 0.93 -7.72 0.69
C ARG A 15 -0.02 -6.55 0.53
N THR A 16 -0.76 -6.23 1.60
CA THR A 16 -1.64 -5.06 1.65
C THR A 16 -0.81 -3.77 1.59
N VAL A 17 -1.17 -2.89 0.67
CA VAL A 17 -0.54 -1.57 0.53
C VAL A 17 -1.24 -0.59 1.46
N LEU A 18 -0.47 0.13 2.28
CA LEU A 18 -0.99 1.09 3.24
C LEU A 18 -0.53 2.52 2.92
N ALA A 19 -1.41 3.49 3.10
CA ALA A 19 -1.07 4.90 3.02
C ALA A 19 -1.85 5.69 4.09
N SER A 20 -1.13 6.42 4.94
CA SER A 20 -1.76 7.24 5.99
C SER A 20 -2.12 8.66 5.53
N GLY A 21 -1.53 9.15 4.43
CA GLY A 21 -1.69 10.52 3.97
C GLY A 21 -2.27 10.58 2.56
N THR A 22 -3.09 11.61 2.30
CA THR A 22 -3.79 11.79 1.01
C THR A 22 -2.83 11.90 -0.16
N SER A 23 -1.76 12.70 -0.04
CA SER A 23 -0.77 12.83 -1.13
C SER A 23 -0.09 11.51 -1.48
N CYS A 24 0.09 10.62 -0.51
CA CYS A 24 0.67 9.29 -0.76
C CYS A 24 -0.35 8.37 -1.42
N THR A 25 -1.61 8.43 -0.98
CA THR A 25 -2.71 7.71 -1.62
C THR A 25 -2.86 8.11 -3.09
N ASP A 26 -2.87 9.41 -3.40
CA ASP A 26 -3.04 9.90 -4.77
C ASP A 26 -1.93 9.43 -5.71
N GLN A 27 -0.69 9.39 -5.23
CA GLN A 27 0.45 8.89 -6.00
C GLN A 27 0.35 7.39 -6.26
N LEU A 28 -0.02 6.61 -5.23
CA LEU A 28 -0.14 5.16 -5.34
C LEU A 28 -1.35 4.76 -6.21
N ASP A 29 -2.46 5.48 -6.12
CA ASP A 29 -3.64 5.28 -6.97
C ASP A 29 -3.31 5.49 -8.47
N ALA A 30 -2.34 6.33 -8.79
CA ALA A 30 -1.87 6.52 -10.17
C ALA A 30 -0.94 5.41 -10.68
N LEU A 31 -0.31 4.65 -9.77
CA LEU A 31 0.73 3.66 -10.09
C LEU A 31 0.27 2.21 -9.94
N LEU A 32 -0.72 1.95 -9.10
CA LEU A 32 -1.17 0.61 -8.75
C LEU A 32 -2.63 0.41 -9.17
N GLU A 33 -2.96 -0.79 -9.65
CA GLU A 33 -4.35 -1.15 -9.98
C GLU A 33 -5.25 -1.27 -8.73
N ARG A 34 -4.65 -1.39 -7.55
CA ARG A 34 -5.33 -1.55 -6.26
C ARG A 34 -5.17 -0.30 -5.40
N LYS A 35 -6.25 0.07 -4.72
CA LYS A 35 -6.27 1.20 -3.79
C LYS A 35 -5.53 0.88 -2.48
N PRO A 36 -4.69 1.77 -1.93
CA PRO A 36 -4.11 1.63 -0.60
C PRO A 36 -5.16 1.71 0.52
N HIS A 37 -4.98 0.95 1.59
CA HIS A 37 -5.78 1.05 2.81
C HIS A 37 -5.20 2.08 3.80
N HIS A 38 -6.06 2.73 4.57
CA HIS A 38 -5.58 3.54 5.69
C HIS A 38 -5.19 2.63 6.86
N PRO A 39 -4.02 2.81 7.52
CA PRO A 39 -3.55 1.87 8.56
C PRO A 39 -4.52 1.68 9.73
N ILE A 40 -5.24 2.74 10.12
CA ILE A 40 -6.22 2.67 11.22
C ILE A 40 -7.38 1.73 10.88
N GLU A 41 -7.79 1.61 9.62
CA GLU A 41 -8.89 0.73 9.21
C GLU A 41 -8.56 -0.76 9.45
N LEU A 42 -7.27 -1.11 9.48
CA LEU A 42 -6.82 -2.49 9.74
C LEU A 42 -6.58 -2.77 11.23
N ILE A 43 -6.12 -1.76 11.98
CA ILE A 43 -5.82 -1.90 13.42
C ILE A 43 -7.11 -1.74 14.25
N ALA A 44 -8.02 -0.88 13.81
CA ALA A 44 -9.26 -0.53 14.50
C ALA A 44 -10.42 -0.44 13.48
N PRO A 45 -10.91 -1.58 12.95
CA PRO A 45 -11.93 -1.61 11.90
C PRO A 45 -13.28 -1.02 12.32
N ASP A 46 -13.54 -0.92 13.62
CA ASP A 46 -14.77 -0.37 14.19
C ASP A 46 -14.71 1.15 14.43
N LEU A 47 -13.55 1.78 14.20
CA LEU A 47 -13.40 3.23 14.28
C LEU A 47 -13.93 3.85 12.97
N LYS A 48 -15.16 4.35 13.01
CA LYS A 48 -15.76 5.17 11.94
C LYS A 48 -15.96 6.60 12.38
#